data_AF-A0A3D2AI24-F1
#
_entry.id   AF-A0A3D2AI24-F1
#
_cell.length_a   1.000
_cell.length_b   1.000
_cell.length_c   1.000
_cell.angle_alpha   90.00
_cell.angle_beta   90.00
_cell.angle_gamma   90.00
#
_symmetry.space_group_name_H-M   'P 1'
#
loop_
_entity.id
_entity.type
_entity.pdbx_description
1 polymer ?
#
loop_
_entity_poly.entity_id
_entity_poly.type
_entity_poly.pdbx_seq_one_letter_code
_entity_poly.pdbx_strand_id
1 'polypeptide(L)' 'IQKDEDLAALLGLLDIDEQVPRSLYTLVAEVLVYTYWLKGMKPGDEK' A
#
# COMPACT_ATOMS: atom_id res chain seq x y z
N ILE A 1 -7.45 13.98 4.79
CA ILE A 1 -6.79 12.65 4.90
C ILE A 1 -7.84 11.71 5.46
N GLN A 2 -8.47 10.90 4.61
CA GLN A 2 -9.40 9.88 5.09
C GLN A 2 -8.55 8.73 5.62
N LYS A 3 -8.56 8.53 6.94
CA LYS A 3 -7.92 7.39 7.57
C LYS A 3 -8.90 6.25 7.51
N ASP A 4 -8.60 5.25 6.69
CA ASP A 4 -9.35 4.01 6.66
C ASP A 4 -8.69 3.06 7.68
N GLU A 5 -9.25 3.01 8.88
CA GLU A 5 -8.68 2.26 10.01
C GLU A 5 -8.69 0.75 9.75
N ASP A 6 -9.65 0.26 8.96
CA ASP A 6 -9.76 -1.16 8.58
C ASP A 6 -8.63 -1.56 7.63
N LEU A 7 -8.29 -0.70 6.68
CA LEU A 7 -7.15 -0.88 5.77
C LEU A 7 -5.82 -0.92 6.54
N ALA A 8 -5.64 -0.01 7.50
CA ALA A 8 -4.44 0.05 8.33
C ALA A 8 -4.29 -1.21 9.20
N ALA A 9 -5.40 -1.73 9.75
CA ALA A 9 -5.41 -2.95 10.53
C ALA A 9 -5.04 -4.17 9.66
N LEU A 10 -5.58 -4.28 8.45
CA LEU A 10 -5.26 -5.38 7.52
C LEU A 10 -3.78 -5.39 7.10
N LEU A 11 -3.21 -4.21 6.87
CA LEU A 11 -1.78 -4.08 6.52
C LEU A 11 -0.86 -4.32 7.72
N GLY A 12 -1.27 -3.95 8.93
CA GLY A 12 -0.48 -4.16 10.15
C GLY A 12 -0.36 -5.63 10.58
N LEU A 13 -1.12 -6.53 9.99
CA LEU A 13 -1.01 -7.98 10.20
C LEU A 13 0.07 -8.64 9.34
N LEU A 14 0.67 -7.90 8.40
CA LEU A 14 1.74 -8.41 7.55
C LEU A 14 3.08 -8.26 8.24
N ASP A 15 3.80 -9.38 8.38
CA ASP A 15 5.18 -9.36 8.83
C ASP A 15 6.07 -8.77 7.72
N ILE A 16 6.95 -7.82 8.07
CA ILE A 16 7.59 -6.91 7.11
C ILE A 16 8.70 -7.61 6.31
N ASP A 17 9.09 -8.82 6.73
CA ASP A 17 10.10 -9.66 6.07
C ASP A 17 9.52 -10.88 5.33
N GLU A 18 8.19 -11.02 5.28
CA GLU A 18 7.51 -12.09 4.54
C GLU A 18 6.92 -11.62 3.20
N GLN A 19 6.76 -12.57 2.27
CA GLN A 19 6.08 -12.28 1.02
C GLN A 19 4.61 -11.91 1.30
N VAL A 20 4.17 -10.79 0.73
CA VAL A 20 2.76 -10.38 0.79
C VAL A 20 1.89 -11.54 0.27
N PRO A 21 0.84 -11.97 1.00
CA PRO A 21 -0.13 -12.93 0.51
C PRO A 21 -0.80 -12.42 -0.76
N ARG A 22 -1.02 -13.29 -1.76
CA ARG A 22 -1.62 -12.89 -3.04
C ARG A 22 -3.00 -12.24 -2.90
N SER A 23 -3.76 -12.62 -1.88
CA SER A 23 -5.06 -12.02 -1.55
C SER A 23 -4.98 -10.53 -1.23
N LEU A 24 -3.79 -10.03 -0.87
CA LEU A 24 -3.56 -8.64 -0.47
C LEU A 24 -2.82 -7.82 -1.52
N TYR A 25 -2.48 -8.40 -2.68
CA TYR A 25 -1.75 -7.68 -3.73
C TYR A 25 -2.47 -6.43 -4.22
N THR A 26 -3.78 -6.50 -4.44
CA THR A 26 -4.57 -5.34 -4.86
C THR A 26 -4.54 -4.23 -3.80
N LEU A 27 -4.72 -4.61 -2.53
CA LEU A 27 -4.74 -3.70 -1.38
C LEU A 27 -3.39 -2.98 -1.23
N VAL A 28 -2.28 -3.72 -1.32
CA VAL A 28 -0.92 -3.16 -1.27
C VAL A 28 -0.66 -2.24 -2.46
N ALA A 29 -1.08 -2.62 -3.67
CA ALA A 29 -0.94 -1.79 -4.85
C ALA A 29 -1.69 -0.46 -4.73
N GLU A 30 -2.91 -0.46 -4.19
CA GLU A 30 -3.68 0.77 -3.94
C GLU A 30 -2.97 1.71 -2.96
N VAL A 31 -2.41 1.16 -1.87
CA VAL A 31 -1.64 1.95 -0.89
C VAL A 31 -0.39 2.54 -1.53
N LEU A 32 0.36 1.74 -2.30
CA LEU A 32 1.53 2.24 -3.03
C LEU A 32 1.15 3.37 -3.98
N VAL A 33 0.11 3.21 -4.78
CA VAL A 33 -0.39 4.27 -5.68
C VAL A 33 -0.73 5.52 -4.87
N TYR A 34 -1.45 5.40 -3.76
CA TYR A 34 -1.76 6.55 -2.91
C TYR A 34 -0.50 7.24 -2.36
N THR A 35 0.53 6.47 -1.97
CA THR A 35 1.81 7.07 -1.50
C THR A 35 2.55 7.81 -2.62
N TYR A 36 2.47 7.33 -3.86
CA TYR A 36 3.03 8.02 -5.02
C TYR A 36 2.35 9.37 -5.22
N TRP A 37 1.01 9.38 -5.20
CA TRP A 37 0.23 10.61 -5.30
C TRP A 37 0.56 11.61 -4.18
N LEU A 38 0.73 11.14 -2.94
CA LEU A 38 1.15 11.99 -1.81
C LEU A 38 2.54 12.60 -2.01
N LYS A 39 3.44 11.91 -2.71
CA LYS A 39 4.78 12.41 -3.05
C LYS A 39 4.80 13.28 -4.30
N GLY A 40 3.65 13.51 -4.95
CA GLY A 40 3.56 14.21 -6.24
C GLY A 40 4.18 13.43 -7.41
N MET A 41 4.43 12.13 -7.23
CA MET A 41 5.02 11.22 -8.22
C MET A 41 3.91 10.36 -8.83
N LYS A 42 4.05 9.97 -10.09
CA LYS A 42 3.14 9.02 -10.74
C LYS A 42 3.73 7.60 -10.66
N PRO A 43 2.90 6.56 -10.45
CA PRO A 43 3.36 5.18 -10.55
C PRO A 43 4.10 4.97 -11.88
N GLY A 44 5.38 4.59 -11.82
CA GLY A 44 6.27 4.49 -12.98
C GLY A 44 7.32 5.61 -13.14
N ASP A 45 7.36 6.60 -12.24
CA ASP A 45 8.43 7.62 -12.21
C ASP A 45 9.76 7.10 -11.63
N GLU A 46 9.76 5.92 -10.99
CA GLU A 46 10.95 5.32 -10.38
C GLU A 46 11.80 4.63 -11.47
N LYS A 47 12.88 5.29 -11.87
CA LYS A 47 13.98 4.68 -12.64
C LYS A 47 15.01 4.04 -11.73
#